data_AF-A0A966MUP4-F1
#
_entry.id   AF-A0A966MUP4-F1
#
_cell.length_a   1.000
_cell.length_b   1.000
_cell.length_c   1.000
_cell.angle_alpha   90.00
_cell.angle_beta   90.00
_cell.angle_gamma   90.00
#
_symmetry.space_group_name_H-M   'P 1'
#
loop_
_entity.id
_entity.type
_entity.pdbx_description
1 polymer ?
#
loop_
_entity_poly.entity_id
_entity_poly.type
_entity_poly.pdbx_seq_one_letter_code
_entity_poly.pdbx_strand_id
1 'polypeptide(L)'
;MLFDFPVALGVALFSLISAIAHFWIIGPGFKKYANDLSNMRNIARWVEYSISSTLMIVLISLINAVWDIVALMAIACVNASMILFGWLQEKYEEPGKGSLLPFWFGCIAGIVPWIAMFWLLFSPGGTGEAPGFVYGVVFSLFIFFNSFALVQWLQYKRIGKFSDYLVGERTYITLSFIAKSAL
;
A
#
# COMPACT_ATOMS: atom_id res chain seq x y z
N MET A 1 6.26 -2.67 -28.42
CA MET A 1 6.60 -2.63 -26.98
C MET A 1 7.61 -1.52 -26.78
N LEU A 2 7.34 -0.57 -25.88
CA LEU A 2 8.25 0.55 -25.59
C LEU A 2 9.36 0.17 -24.60
N PHE A 3 9.12 -0.84 -23.77
CA PHE A 3 10.07 -1.39 -22.80
C PHE A 3 9.67 -2.83 -22.47
N ASP A 4 10.61 -3.60 -21.92
CA ASP A 4 10.38 -4.88 -21.26
C ASP A 4 10.69 -4.71 -19.77
N PHE A 5 9.87 -5.30 -18.90
CA PHE A 5 10.04 -5.18 -17.46
C PHE A 5 10.16 -6.58 -16.83
N PRO A 6 11.30 -6.90 -16.19
CA PRO A 6 11.50 -8.19 -15.55
C PRO A 6 10.65 -8.30 -14.27
N VAL A 7 9.42 -8.79 -14.40
CA VAL A 7 8.44 -8.90 -13.29
C VAL A 7 9.03 -9.60 -12.07
N ALA A 8 9.78 -10.68 -12.27
CA ALA A 8 10.45 -11.42 -11.18
C ALA A 8 11.44 -10.55 -10.38
N LEU A 9 12.20 -9.68 -11.05
CA LEU A 9 13.09 -8.73 -10.37
C LEU A 9 12.29 -7.66 -9.63
N GLY A 10 11.16 -7.22 -10.19
CA GLY A 10 10.23 -6.32 -9.50
C GLY A 10 9.68 -6.94 -8.20
N VAL A 11 9.31 -8.23 -8.24
CA VAL A 11 8.81 -8.97 -7.07
C VAL A 11 9.88 -9.07 -5.98
N ALA A 12 11.10 -9.46 -6.37
CA ALA A 12 12.23 -9.50 -5.44
C ALA A 12 12.54 -8.11 -4.84
N LEU A 13 12.42 -7.05 -5.64
CA LEU A 13 12.77 -5.69 -5.24
C LEU A 13 11.82 -5.12 -4.19
N PHE A 14 10.49 -5.26 -4.33
CA PHE A 14 9.59 -4.74 -3.28
C PHE A 14 9.79 -5.47 -1.94
N SER A 15 10.13 -6.75 -1.99
CA SER A 15 10.41 -7.55 -0.80
C SER A 15 11.73 -7.13 -0.14
N LEU A 16 12.76 -6.88 -0.95
CA LEU A 16 14.05 -6.38 -0.50
C LEU A 16 13.93 -4.99 0.14
N ILE A 17 13.13 -4.09 -0.45
CA ILE A 17 12.86 -2.76 0.10
C ILE A 17 12.26 -2.88 1.50
N SER A 18 11.26 -3.76 1.70
CA SER A 18 10.69 -4.00 3.02
C SER A 18 11.73 -4.58 3.99
N ALA A 19 12.54 -5.55 3.55
CA ALA A 19 13.59 -6.12 4.39
C ALA A 19 14.59 -5.06 4.86
N ILE A 20 15.06 -4.19 3.96
CA ILE A 20 15.97 -3.08 4.26
C ILE A 20 15.34 -2.12 5.28
N ALA A 21 14.07 -1.75 5.10
CA ALA A 21 13.38 -0.87 6.05
C ALA A 21 13.26 -1.51 7.44
N HIS A 22 12.97 -2.82 7.52
CA HIS A 22 12.89 -3.54 8.78
C HIS A 22 14.26 -3.62 9.47
N PHE A 23 15.33 -3.95 8.72
CA PHE A 23 16.70 -3.93 9.26
C PHE A 23 17.12 -2.54 9.73
N TRP A 24 16.69 -1.49 9.04
CA TRP A 24 16.96 -0.12 9.44
C TRP A 24 16.27 0.24 10.76
N ILE A 25 14.98 -0.08 10.94
CA ILE A 25 14.25 0.25 12.18
C ILE A 25 14.72 -0.56 13.40
N ILE A 26 15.23 -1.78 13.24
CA ILE A 26 15.81 -2.55 14.36
C ILE A 26 17.30 -2.27 14.60
N GLY A 27 17.98 -1.66 13.62
CA GLY A 27 19.40 -1.33 13.68
C GLY A 27 19.65 0.18 13.86
N PRO A 28 20.29 0.85 12.90
CA PRO A 28 20.72 2.24 13.06
C PRO A 28 19.58 3.24 13.26
N GLY A 29 18.37 2.93 12.76
CA GLY A 29 17.18 3.77 12.86
C GLY A 29 16.39 3.61 14.16
N PHE A 30 16.74 2.66 15.05
CA PHE A 30 15.90 2.28 16.18
C PHE A 30 15.54 3.44 17.11
N LYS A 31 16.49 4.33 17.44
CA LYS A 31 16.21 5.49 18.30
C LYS A 31 15.15 6.42 17.70
N LYS A 32 15.22 6.65 16.38
CA LYS A 32 14.25 7.48 15.68
C LYS A 32 12.89 6.79 15.59
N TYR A 33 12.89 5.50 15.27
CA TYR A 33 11.68 4.67 15.23
C TYR A 33 10.97 4.66 16.59
N ALA A 34 11.67 4.39 17.68
CA ALA A 34 11.10 4.38 19.03
C ALA A 34 10.51 5.75 19.42
N ASN A 35 11.20 6.85 19.10
CA ASN A 35 10.68 8.20 19.31
C ASN A 35 9.45 8.50 18.45
N ASP A 36 9.42 8.04 17.21
CA ASP A 36 8.24 8.20 16.35
C ASP A 36 7.04 7.42 16.92
N LEU A 37 7.25 6.18 17.38
CA LEU A 37 6.19 5.39 18.01
C LEU A 37 5.63 6.04 19.28
N SER A 38 6.48 6.65 20.12
CA SER A 38 6.00 7.37 21.32
C SER A 38 5.17 8.60 20.98
N ASN A 39 5.29 9.10 19.75
CA ASN A 39 4.47 10.18 19.19
C ASN A 39 3.34 9.66 18.29
N MET A 40 2.96 8.38 18.40
CA MET A 40 1.88 7.74 17.63
C MET A 40 2.04 7.90 16.11
N ARG A 41 3.28 7.81 15.62
CA ARG A 41 3.59 7.89 14.19
C ARG A 41 4.66 6.89 13.79
N ASN A 42 4.70 6.54 12.50
CA ASN A 42 5.78 5.75 11.93
C ASN A 42 6.13 6.24 10.53
N ILE A 43 7.12 7.13 10.45
CA ILE A 43 7.57 7.73 9.19
C ILE A 43 8.27 6.69 8.30
N ALA A 44 9.02 5.76 8.90
CA ALA A 44 9.76 4.73 8.16
C ALA A 44 8.81 3.84 7.34
N ARG A 45 7.66 3.46 7.92
CA ARG A 45 6.61 2.70 7.23
C ARG A 45 6.06 3.45 6.03
N TRP A 46 5.75 4.75 6.15
CA TRP A 46 5.20 5.52 5.03
C TRP A 46 6.22 5.70 3.90
N VAL A 47 7.49 5.93 4.24
CA VAL A 47 8.58 5.97 3.24
C VAL A 47 8.68 4.63 2.53
N GLU A 48 8.74 3.53 3.27
CA GLU A 48 8.81 2.19 2.69
C GLU A 48 7.60 1.88 1.79
N TYR A 49 6.38 2.06 2.28
CA TYR A 49 5.16 1.76 1.53
C TYR A 49 5.02 2.63 0.28
N SER A 50 5.46 3.88 0.31
CA SER A 50 5.34 4.77 -0.86
C SER A 50 6.15 4.27 -2.06
N ILE A 51 7.18 3.46 -1.79
CA ILE A 51 8.01 2.84 -2.82
C ILE A 51 7.55 1.41 -3.07
N SER A 52 7.44 0.58 -2.02
CA SER A 52 7.16 -0.85 -2.17
C SER A 52 5.76 -1.13 -2.68
N SER A 53 4.71 -0.52 -2.10
CA SER A 53 3.33 -0.71 -2.57
C SER A 53 3.11 -0.12 -3.97
N THR A 54 3.84 0.94 -4.30
CA THR A 54 3.82 1.57 -5.62
C THR A 54 4.41 0.64 -6.67
N LEU A 55 5.53 -0.02 -6.35
CA LEU A 55 6.08 -1.06 -7.21
C LEU A 55 5.09 -2.24 -7.34
N MET A 56 4.46 -2.69 -6.24
CA MET A 56 3.46 -3.75 -6.29
C MET A 56 2.29 -3.41 -7.22
N ILE A 57 1.68 -2.23 -7.12
CA ILE A 57 0.55 -1.87 -7.98
C ILE A 57 0.96 -1.73 -9.46
N VAL A 58 2.19 -1.29 -9.75
CA VAL A 58 2.74 -1.30 -11.12
C VAL A 58 2.87 -2.73 -11.65
N LEU A 59 3.37 -3.68 -10.86
CA LEU A 59 3.47 -5.09 -11.27
C LEU A 59 2.10 -5.72 -11.52
N ILE A 60 1.12 -5.47 -10.63
CA ILE A 60 -0.27 -5.90 -10.82
C ILE A 60 -0.82 -5.34 -12.13
N SER A 61 -0.55 -4.06 -12.42
CA SER A 61 -0.98 -3.39 -13.64
C SER A 61 -0.41 -4.06 -14.89
N LEU A 62 0.89 -4.39 -14.88
CA LEU A 62 1.56 -5.09 -15.98
C LEU A 62 0.97 -6.49 -16.21
N ILE A 63 0.73 -7.24 -15.12
CA ILE A 63 0.08 -8.56 -15.17
C ILE A 63 -1.36 -8.46 -15.69
N ASN A 64 -2.06 -7.35 -15.39
CA ASN A 64 -3.39 -7.05 -15.87
C ASN A 64 -3.39 -6.27 -17.21
N ALA A 65 -2.35 -6.46 -18.02
CA ALA A 65 -2.20 -5.95 -19.39
C ALA A 65 -2.12 -4.42 -19.56
N VAL A 66 -1.76 -3.66 -18.52
CA VAL A 66 -1.47 -2.22 -18.64
C VAL A 66 0.01 -2.01 -18.95
N TRP A 67 0.32 -1.67 -20.19
CA TRP A 67 1.70 -1.45 -20.68
C TRP A 67 1.98 -0.01 -21.14
N ASP A 68 0.97 0.86 -21.11
CA ASP A 68 1.15 2.27 -21.42
C ASP A 68 1.93 2.97 -20.30
N ILE A 69 3.05 3.60 -20.66
CA ILE A 69 3.98 4.20 -19.69
C ILE A 69 3.34 5.38 -18.94
N VAL A 70 2.45 6.12 -19.59
CA VAL A 70 1.75 7.27 -18.98
C VAL A 70 0.75 6.78 -17.94
N ALA A 71 -0.02 5.73 -18.26
CA ALA A 71 -0.94 5.07 -17.35
C ALA A 71 -0.19 4.48 -16.13
N LEU A 72 0.93 3.79 -16.35
CA LEU A 72 1.74 3.23 -15.26
C LEU A 72 2.32 4.32 -14.36
N MET A 73 2.79 5.43 -14.93
CA MET A 73 3.26 6.59 -14.16
C MET A 73 2.14 7.21 -13.33
N ALA A 74 0.94 7.37 -13.91
CA ALA A 74 -0.22 7.89 -13.20
C ALA A 74 -0.65 6.97 -12.04
N ILE A 75 -0.70 5.66 -12.27
CA ILE A 75 -0.99 4.63 -11.25
C ILE A 75 0.06 4.69 -10.13
N ALA A 76 1.34 4.81 -10.48
CA ALA A 76 2.41 4.89 -9.51
C ALA A 76 2.29 6.15 -8.63
N CYS A 77 2.10 7.32 -9.25
CA CYS A 77 1.97 8.59 -8.55
C CYS A 77 0.72 8.65 -7.66
N VAL A 78 -0.43 8.15 -8.13
CA VAL A 78 -1.65 8.16 -7.32
C VAL A 78 -1.57 7.18 -6.14
N ASN A 79 -0.93 6.03 -6.32
CA ASN A 79 -0.68 5.10 -5.21
C ASN A 79 0.31 5.68 -4.19
N ALA A 80 1.41 6.28 -4.64
CA ALA A 80 2.33 6.99 -3.75
C ALA A 80 1.60 8.11 -2.99
N SER A 81 0.70 8.84 -3.65
CA SER A 81 -0.13 9.88 -3.04
C SER A 81 -1.04 9.32 -1.93
N MET A 82 -1.69 8.17 -2.15
CA MET A 82 -2.47 7.47 -1.11
C MET A 82 -1.63 7.25 0.15
N ILE A 83 -0.38 6.77 0.00
CA ILE A 83 0.52 6.54 1.13
C ILE A 83 0.90 7.86 1.82
N LEU A 84 1.22 8.90 1.04
CA LEU A 84 1.55 10.22 1.57
C LEU A 84 0.37 10.84 2.34
N PHE A 85 -0.88 10.59 1.93
CA PHE A 85 -2.05 11.00 2.69
C PHE A 85 -2.19 10.27 4.04
N GLY A 86 -1.84 8.98 4.10
CA GLY A 86 -1.72 8.26 5.37
C GLY A 86 -0.63 8.86 6.27
N TRP A 87 0.50 9.26 5.69
CA TRP A 87 1.52 10.00 6.44
C TRP A 87 0.99 11.35 6.94
N LEU A 88 0.28 12.12 6.11
CA LEU A 88 -0.30 13.40 6.53
C LEU A 88 -1.31 13.21 7.67
N GLN A 89 -2.11 12.13 7.64
CA GLN A 89 -2.99 11.74 8.74
C GLN A 89 -2.18 11.59 10.04
N GLU A 90 -1.08 10.84 10.02
CA GLU A 90 -0.19 10.67 11.18
C GLU A 90 0.57 11.91 11.63
N LYS A 91 0.86 12.81 10.70
CA LYS A 91 1.64 14.00 11.00
C LYS A 91 0.82 15.10 11.64
N TYR A 92 -0.44 15.27 11.21
CA TYR A 92 -1.24 16.43 11.54
C TYR A 92 -2.46 16.13 12.41
N GLU A 93 -2.88 14.87 12.52
CA GLU A 93 -4.09 14.50 13.24
C GLU A 93 -3.77 13.58 14.43
N GLU A 94 -4.52 13.75 15.52
CA GLU A 94 -4.41 12.92 16.72
C GLU A 94 -5.53 11.86 16.78
N PRO A 95 -5.21 10.58 17.10
CA PRO A 95 -6.23 9.55 17.29
C PRO A 95 -7.31 9.93 18.31
N GLY A 96 -8.57 9.83 17.91
CA GLY A 96 -9.75 10.09 18.74
C GLY A 96 -10.18 11.56 18.85
N LYS A 97 -9.39 12.51 18.32
CA LYS A 97 -9.71 13.95 18.36
C LYS A 97 -9.63 14.63 17.00
N GLY A 98 -8.70 14.17 16.15
CA GLY A 98 -8.42 14.75 14.85
C GLY A 98 -9.45 14.40 13.77
N SER A 99 -9.35 15.14 12.66
CA SER A 99 -10.08 14.88 11.42
C SER A 99 -9.60 13.58 10.77
N LEU A 100 -10.45 13.00 9.92
CA LEU A 100 -10.09 11.91 8.99
C LEU A 100 -9.94 12.41 7.55
N LEU A 101 -9.83 13.72 7.34
CA LEU A 101 -9.79 14.29 6.00
C LEU A 101 -8.59 13.77 5.18
N PRO A 102 -7.34 13.75 5.70
CA PRO A 102 -6.24 13.12 4.97
C PRO A 102 -6.50 11.65 4.67
N PHE A 103 -7.03 10.88 5.62
CA PHE A 103 -7.43 9.48 5.40
C PHE A 103 -8.38 9.32 4.21
N TRP A 104 -9.44 10.14 4.13
CA TRP A 104 -10.40 10.07 3.03
C TRP A 104 -9.80 10.47 1.69
N PHE A 105 -8.90 11.45 1.64
CA PHE A 105 -8.13 11.76 0.43
C PHE A 105 -7.23 10.59 0.03
N GLY A 106 -6.63 9.90 1.01
CA GLY A 106 -5.94 8.65 0.80
C GLY A 106 -6.83 7.58 0.17
N CYS A 107 -8.06 7.38 0.66
CA CYS A 107 -9.01 6.44 0.08
C CYS A 107 -9.41 6.79 -1.36
N ILE A 108 -9.64 8.08 -1.65
CA ILE A 108 -9.97 8.55 -3.01
C ILE A 108 -8.80 8.27 -3.96
N ALA A 109 -7.58 8.60 -3.58
CA ALA A 109 -6.40 8.30 -4.38
C ALA A 109 -6.21 6.77 -4.53
N GLY A 110 -6.38 6.03 -3.43
CA GLY A 110 -6.13 4.61 -3.35
C GLY A 110 -7.10 3.74 -4.15
N ILE A 111 -8.35 4.15 -4.32
CA ILE A 111 -9.35 3.37 -5.07
C ILE A 111 -9.17 3.48 -6.60
N VAL A 112 -8.54 4.55 -7.10
CA VAL A 112 -8.41 4.83 -8.53
C VAL A 112 -7.71 3.70 -9.30
N PRO A 113 -6.53 3.18 -8.88
CA PRO A 113 -5.90 2.05 -9.55
C PRO A 113 -6.81 0.82 -9.60
N TRP A 114 -7.56 0.53 -8.53
CA TRP A 114 -8.41 -0.66 -8.46
C TRP A 114 -9.61 -0.57 -9.39
N ILE A 115 -10.22 0.62 -9.53
CA ILE A 115 -11.29 0.82 -10.52
C ILE A 115 -10.79 0.50 -11.92
N ALA A 116 -9.58 0.98 -12.28
CA ALA A 116 -8.97 0.67 -13.57
C ALA A 116 -8.66 -0.84 -13.71
N MET A 117 -8.13 -1.48 -12.66
CA MET A 117 -7.84 -2.92 -12.68
C MET A 117 -9.11 -3.76 -12.88
N PHE A 118 -10.18 -3.50 -12.13
CA PHE A 118 -11.44 -4.24 -12.27
C PHE A 118 -12.10 -3.99 -13.63
N TRP A 119 -12.04 -2.76 -14.15
CA TRP A 119 -12.54 -2.47 -15.49
C TRP A 119 -11.87 -3.33 -16.57
N LEU A 120 -10.55 -3.44 -16.51
CA LEU A 120 -9.78 -4.28 -17.43
C LEU A 120 -10.00 -5.78 -17.19
N LEU A 121 -10.08 -6.19 -15.93
CA LEU A 121 -10.23 -7.59 -15.55
C LEU A 121 -11.57 -8.17 -15.99
N PHE A 122 -12.65 -7.38 -15.92
CA PHE A 122 -13.97 -7.80 -16.41
C PHE A 122 -14.19 -7.50 -17.89
N SER A 123 -13.41 -6.58 -18.46
CA SER A 123 -13.44 -6.18 -19.87
C SER A 123 -14.86 -6.12 -20.46
N PRO A 124 -15.72 -5.18 -20.02
CA PRO A 124 -17.11 -5.12 -20.48
C PRO A 124 -17.20 -5.02 -22.01
N GLY A 125 -17.81 -6.01 -22.66
CA GLY A 125 -17.93 -6.09 -24.12
C GLY A 125 -16.71 -6.68 -24.85
N GLY A 126 -15.70 -7.17 -24.11
CA GLY A 126 -14.57 -7.92 -24.64
C GLY A 126 -14.90 -9.41 -24.87
N THR A 127 -14.10 -10.08 -25.69
CA THR A 127 -14.24 -11.52 -26.01
C THR A 127 -13.17 -12.40 -25.34
N GLY A 128 -12.25 -11.80 -24.59
CA GLY A 128 -11.16 -12.51 -23.91
C GLY A 128 -11.32 -12.48 -22.39
N GLU A 129 -11.07 -13.62 -21.76
CA GLU A 129 -11.01 -13.75 -20.30
C GLU A 129 -9.56 -13.70 -19.82
N ALA A 130 -9.32 -13.04 -18.69
CA ALA A 130 -8.00 -13.05 -18.07
C ALA A 130 -7.70 -14.45 -17.49
N PRO A 131 -6.41 -14.85 -17.40
CA PRO A 131 -6.04 -16.08 -16.71
C PRO A 131 -6.51 -16.06 -15.23
N GLY A 132 -6.98 -17.20 -14.72
CA GLY A 132 -7.55 -17.29 -13.36
C GLY A 132 -6.63 -16.78 -12.23
N PHE A 133 -5.31 -16.91 -12.37
CA PHE A 133 -4.36 -16.40 -11.38
C PHE A 133 -4.39 -14.86 -11.29
N VAL A 134 -4.71 -14.15 -12.37
CA VAL A 134 -4.82 -12.69 -12.39
C VAL A 134 -5.99 -12.24 -11.52
N TYR A 135 -7.14 -12.92 -11.62
CA TYR A 135 -8.26 -12.70 -10.71
C TYR A 135 -7.83 -12.93 -9.26
N GLY A 136 -7.13 -14.04 -8.98
CA GLY A 136 -6.60 -14.33 -7.65
C GLY A 136 -5.73 -13.20 -7.08
N VAL A 137 -4.77 -12.71 -7.86
CA VAL A 137 -3.88 -11.60 -7.48
C VAL A 137 -4.67 -10.30 -7.26
N VAL A 138 -5.51 -9.89 -8.20
CA VAL A 138 -6.25 -8.62 -8.11
C VAL A 138 -7.20 -8.63 -6.90
N PHE A 139 -7.99 -9.69 -6.70
CA PHE A 139 -8.92 -9.75 -5.58
C PHE A 139 -8.22 -9.87 -4.22
N SER A 140 -7.20 -10.73 -4.11
CA SER A 140 -6.47 -10.90 -2.85
C SER A 140 -5.79 -9.61 -2.41
N LEU A 141 -5.07 -8.95 -3.32
CA LEU A 141 -4.38 -7.71 -2.98
C LEU A 141 -5.34 -6.54 -2.78
N PHE A 142 -6.47 -6.50 -3.47
CA PHE A 142 -7.52 -5.53 -3.17
C PHE A 142 -7.98 -5.65 -1.71
N ILE A 143 -8.21 -6.88 -1.22
CA ILE A 143 -8.58 -7.13 0.17
C ILE A 143 -7.46 -6.68 1.13
N PHE A 144 -6.19 -6.99 0.81
CA PHE A 144 -5.07 -6.54 1.63
C PHE A 144 -4.97 -5.02 1.69
N PHE A 145 -5.05 -4.31 0.55
CA PHE A 145 -5.00 -2.84 0.51
C PHE A 145 -6.12 -2.20 1.33
N ASN A 146 -7.34 -2.73 1.26
CA ASN A 146 -8.43 -2.28 2.12
C ASN A 146 -8.17 -2.57 3.60
N SER A 147 -7.50 -3.67 3.92
CA SER A 147 -7.10 -3.99 5.30
C SER A 147 -6.10 -2.98 5.86
N PHE A 148 -5.15 -2.49 5.06
CA PHE A 148 -4.25 -1.38 5.46
C PHE A 148 -5.04 -0.11 5.80
N ALA A 149 -5.99 0.27 4.95
CA ALA A 149 -6.85 1.43 5.21
C ALA A 149 -7.69 1.23 6.48
N LEU A 150 -8.25 0.02 6.68
CA LEU A 150 -9.03 -0.32 7.86
C LEU A 150 -8.21 -0.17 9.15
N VAL A 151 -6.94 -0.57 9.17
CA VAL A 151 -6.07 -0.40 10.34
C VAL A 151 -5.92 1.09 10.70
N GLN A 152 -5.64 1.96 9.72
CA GLN A 152 -5.54 3.40 9.98
C GLN A 152 -6.85 3.96 10.53
N TRP A 153 -7.98 3.58 9.93
CA TRP A 153 -9.30 4.01 10.36
C TRP A 153 -9.60 3.57 11.80
N LEU A 154 -9.34 2.31 12.14
CA LEU A 154 -9.54 1.77 13.49
C LEU A 154 -8.63 2.45 14.52
N GLN A 155 -7.36 2.72 14.18
CA GLN A 155 -6.42 3.44 15.04
C GLN A 155 -6.93 4.86 15.32
N TYR A 156 -7.31 5.61 14.28
CA TYR A 156 -7.74 6.99 14.42
C TYR A 156 -9.12 7.13 15.08
N LYS A 157 -10.00 6.15 14.90
CA LYS A 157 -11.27 6.06 15.64
C LYS A 157 -11.12 5.45 17.03
N ARG A 158 -9.93 4.95 17.39
CA ARG A 158 -9.63 4.28 18.68
C ARG A 158 -10.59 3.15 19.01
N ILE A 159 -10.95 2.34 18.02
CA ILE A 159 -11.94 1.27 18.19
C ILE A 159 -11.27 0.02 18.78
N GLY A 160 -11.75 -0.42 19.95
CA GLY A 160 -11.29 -1.64 20.60
C GLY A 160 -9.79 -1.65 20.89
N LYS A 161 -9.10 -2.73 20.49
CA LYS A 161 -7.65 -2.90 20.70
C LYS A 161 -6.80 -1.88 19.93
N PHE A 162 -7.33 -1.27 18.86
CA PHE A 162 -6.62 -0.25 18.08
C PHE A 162 -6.57 1.12 18.75
N SER A 163 -7.17 1.26 19.94
CA SER A 163 -6.91 2.40 20.82
C SER A 163 -5.45 2.47 21.31
N ASP A 164 -4.73 1.34 21.29
CA ASP A 164 -3.27 1.26 21.43
C ASP A 164 -2.61 1.33 20.05
N TYR A 165 -1.79 2.36 19.84
CA TYR A 165 -1.09 2.58 18.57
C TYR A 165 -0.19 1.38 18.18
N LEU A 166 0.43 0.71 19.16
CA LEU A 166 1.34 -0.40 18.93
C LEU A 166 0.62 -1.65 18.38
N VAL A 167 -0.68 -1.80 18.67
CA VAL A 167 -1.48 -2.86 18.06
C VAL A 167 -1.60 -2.64 16.55
N GLY A 168 -1.87 -1.41 16.13
CA GLY A 168 -1.91 -1.09 14.70
C GLY A 168 -0.55 -1.23 14.03
N GLU A 169 0.54 -0.77 14.66
CA GLU A 169 1.90 -0.95 14.16
C GLU A 169 2.25 -2.42 13.89
N ARG A 170 2.00 -3.32 14.85
CA ARG A 170 2.20 -4.77 14.67
C ARG A 170 1.31 -5.34 13.55
N THR A 171 0.10 -4.82 13.42
CA THR A 171 -0.84 -5.24 12.37
C THR A 171 -0.30 -4.83 10.99
N TYR A 172 0.25 -3.62 10.84
CA TYR A 172 0.89 -3.18 9.60
C TYR A 172 2.08 -4.03 9.20
N ILE A 173 2.97 -4.36 10.14
CA ILE A 173 4.11 -5.24 9.88
C ILE A 173 3.63 -6.60 9.36
N THR A 174 2.61 -7.17 10.03
CA THR A 174 2.03 -8.47 9.66
C THR A 174 1.37 -8.42 8.29
N LEU A 175 0.53 -7.42 8.03
CA LEU A 175 -0.14 -7.24 6.74
C LEU A 175 0.88 -7.03 5.62
N SER A 176 1.95 -6.26 5.86
CA SER A 176 3.01 -6.03 4.88
C SER A 176 3.68 -7.34 4.48
N PHE A 177 4.04 -8.17 5.46
CA PHE A 177 4.66 -9.46 5.20
C PHE A 177 3.73 -10.39 4.40
N ILE A 178 2.47 -10.53 4.83
CA ILE A 178 1.52 -11.45 4.19
C ILE A 178 1.19 -10.96 2.78
N ALA A 179 0.84 -9.68 2.60
CA ALA A 179 0.45 -9.14 1.31
C ALA A 179 1.59 -9.19 0.28
N LYS A 180 2.84 -8.94 0.71
CA LYS A 180 4.01 -9.04 -0.14
C LYS A 180 4.37 -10.48 -0.49
N SER A 181 4.15 -11.42 0.43
CA SER A 181 4.39 -12.85 0.17
C SER A 181 3.31 -13.48 -0.72
N ALA A 182 2.10 -12.91 -0.72
CA ALA A 182 0.99 -13.36 -1.54
C ALA A 182 1.09 -12.92 -3.01
N LEU A 183 1.88 -11.87 -3.30
CA LEU A 183 2.14 -11.35 -4.64
C LEU A 183 3.39 -11.98 -5.25
#